data_AF-A0A183PAX2-F1
#
_entry.id   AF-A0A183PAX2-F1
#
_cell.length_a   1.000
_cell.length_b   1.000
_cell.length_c   1.000
_cell.angle_alpha   90.00
_cell.angle_beta   90.00
_cell.angle_gamma   90.00
#
_symmetry.space_group_name_H-M   'P 1'
#
loop_
_entity.id
_entity.type
_entity.pdbx_description
1 polymer ?
#
loop_
_entity_poly.entity_id
_entity_poly.type
_entity_poly.pdbx_seq_one_letter_code
_entity_poly.pdbx_strand_id
1 'polypeptide(L)'
;MVEYFEELLNRLAPMDPPDIEASHTDLPTDVNPPTEEEIRMAIRQIKNEKATGPDNIPAEALKSDIEVTTNMLHLLFKKIWEDGTGANGLERRTPHQDSKERRPEQM
;
A
#
# COMPACT_ATOMS: atom_id res chain seq x y z
N MET A 1 -5.81 5.42 19.18
CA MET A 1 -6.01 4.75 17.87
C MET A 1 -5.50 5.64 16.74
N VAL A 2 -5.93 6.91 16.66
CA VAL A 2 -5.45 7.89 15.67
C VAL A 2 -3.92 8.00 15.65
N GLU A 3 -3.27 8.24 16.79
CA GLU A 3 -1.79 8.36 16.89
C GLU A 3 -1.06 7.09 16.43
N TYR A 4 -1.62 5.92 16.73
CA TYR A 4 -1.05 4.63 16.32
C TYR A 4 -1.14 4.42 14.79
N PHE A 5 -2.24 4.85 14.17
CA PHE A 5 -2.38 4.85 12.72
C PHE A 5 -1.48 5.89 12.05
N GLU A 6 -1.30 7.07 12.65
CA GLU A 6 -0.34 8.07 12.18
C GLU A 6 1.10 7.54 12.22
N GLU A 7 1.49 6.86 13.29
CA GLU A 7 2.81 6.22 13.39
C GLU A 7 3.01 5.13 12.29
N LEU A 8 2.00 4.29 12.06
CA LEU A 8 2.02 3.30 10.97
C LEU A 8 2.13 3.94 9.59
N LEU A 9 1.44 5.06 9.36
CA LEU A 9 1.46 5.82 8.12
C LEU A 9 2.82 6.46 7.84
N ASN A 10 3.47 6.97 8.87
CA ASN A 10 4.75 7.66 8.76
C ASN A 10 5.93 6.70 8.53
N ARG A 11 5.73 5.39 8.70
CA ARG A 11 6.74 4.34 8.52
C ARG A 11 6.77 3.74 7.10
N LEU A 12 5.73 3.95 6.28
CA LEU A 12 5.59 3.23 5.00
C LEU A 12 6.24 3.96 3.82
N ALA A 13 7.46 3.54 3.51
CA ALA A 13 7.92 3.31 2.14
C ALA A 13 8.78 2.04 2.16
N PRO A 14 8.28 0.88 1.72
CA PRO A 14 9.13 -0.29 1.51
C PRO A 14 10.16 0.10 0.42
N MET A 15 11.45 0.12 0.78
CA MET A 15 12.51 0.44 -0.18
C MET A 15 12.67 -0.62 -1.27
N ASP A 16 12.20 -1.84 -0.99
CA ASP A 16 12.28 -2.96 -1.90
C ASP A 16 10.88 -3.26 -2.47
N PRO A 17 10.71 -3.26 -3.81
CA PRO A 17 9.48 -3.73 -4.41
C PRO A 17 9.29 -5.23 -4.06
N PRO A 18 8.08 -5.68 -3.70
CA PRO A 18 7.81 -7.09 -3.49
C PRO A 18 8.06 -7.87 -4.78
N ASP A 19 8.93 -8.87 -4.73
CA ASP A 19 9.09 -9.86 -5.81
C ASP A 19 7.91 -10.84 -5.74
N ILE A 20 6.75 -10.40 -6.23
CA ILE A 20 5.52 -11.22 -6.26
C ILE A 20 5.16 -11.38 -7.73
N GLU A 21 5.39 -12.60 -8.24
CA GLU A 21 4.92 -13.05 -9.55
C GLU A 21 3.38 -12.95 -9.57
N ALA A 22 2.84 -11.98 -10.30
CA ALA A 22 1.40 -11.76 -10.41
C ALA A 22 0.76 -12.90 -11.22
N SER A 23 0.14 -13.87 -10.54
CA SER A 23 -0.73 -14.82 -11.23
C SER A 23 -1.93 -14.04 -11.78
N HIS A 24 -2.12 -14.07 -13.10
CA HIS A 24 -3.26 -13.44 -13.77
C HIS A 24 -4.55 -14.21 -13.45
N THR A 25 -5.10 -13.99 -12.25
CA THR A 25 -6.47 -14.38 -11.94
C THR A 25 -7.38 -13.30 -12.52
N ASP A 26 -8.07 -13.64 -13.61
CA ASP A 26 -9.05 -12.80 -14.32
C ASP A 26 -10.37 -12.69 -13.52
N LEU A 27 -10.25 -12.35 -12.23
CA LEU A 27 -11.37 -11.84 -11.47
C LEU A 27 -11.32 -10.33 -11.62
N PRO A 28 -12.38 -9.66 -12.09
CA PRO A 28 -12.44 -8.20 -12.06
C PRO A 28 -12.44 -7.77 -10.60
N THR A 29 -11.25 -7.60 -10.05
CA THR A 29 -11.04 -6.90 -8.79
C THR A 29 -11.49 -5.49 -9.09
N ASP A 30 -12.60 -5.08 -8.50
CA ASP A 30 -13.10 -3.73 -8.65
C ASP A 30 -11.98 -2.78 -8.23
N VAL A 31 -11.45 -2.07 -9.21
CA VAL A 31 -10.33 -1.13 -9.09
C VAL A 31 -10.84 0.19 -8.50
N ASN A 32 -11.66 0.11 -7.46
CA ASN A 32 -12.19 1.26 -6.76
C ASN A 32 -11.82 1.14 -5.28
N PRO A 33 -11.58 2.28 -4.60
CA PRO A 33 -11.37 2.25 -3.17
C PRO A 33 -12.63 1.70 -2.48
N PRO A 34 -12.47 0.86 -1.44
CA PRO A 34 -13.58 0.27 -0.70
C PRO A 34 -14.44 1.34 -0.05
N THR A 35 -15.75 1.10 -0.04
CA THR A 35 -16.75 2.00 0.55
C THR A 35 -16.75 1.93 2.08
N GLU A 36 -17.22 2.98 2.73
CA GLU A 36 -17.34 3.02 4.20
C GLU A 36 -18.25 1.91 4.75
N GLU A 37 -19.32 1.55 4.03
CA GLU A 37 -20.23 0.47 4.46
C GLU A 37 -19.54 -0.90 4.41
N GLU A 38 -18.76 -1.18 3.36
CA GLU A 38 -17.98 -2.41 3.26
C GLU A 38 -16.98 -2.53 4.41
N ILE A 39 -16.28 -1.43 4.71
CA ILE A 39 -15.32 -1.35 5.82
C ILE A 39 -16.04 -1.58 7.16
N ARG A 40 -17.20 -0.95 7.37
CA ARG A 40 -18.01 -1.13 8.59
C ARG A 40 -18.47 -2.58 8.76
N MET A 41 -18.94 -3.20 7.68
CA MET A 41 -19.37 -4.60 7.71
C MET A 41 -18.18 -5.53 8.00
N ALA A 42 -17.03 -5.28 7.37
CA ALA A 42 -15.83 -6.05 7.60
C ALA A 42 -15.40 -5.97 9.08
N ILE A 43 -15.31 -4.78 9.67
CA ILE A 43 -14.97 -4.57 11.09
C ILE A 43 -15.90 -5.36 12.02
N ARG A 44 -17.22 -5.36 11.73
CA ARG A 44 -18.20 -6.12 12.51
C ARG A 44 -17.98 -7.64 12.42
N GLN A 45 -17.52 -8.13 11.28
CA GLN A 45 -17.27 -9.55 11.04
C GLN A 45 -15.91 -10.05 11.53
N ILE A 46 -14.95 -9.16 11.86
CA ILE A 46 -13.65 -9.54 12.42
C ILE A 46 -13.88 -10.46 13.64
N LYS A 47 -13.20 -11.60 13.74
CA LYS A 47 -13.30 -12.48 14.91
C LYS A 47 -12.45 -11.90 16.05
N ASN A 48 -12.91 -12.00 17.30
CA ASN A 48 -12.15 -11.54 18.49
C ASN A 48 -10.96 -12.46 18.84
N GLU A 49 -10.47 -13.26 17.90
CA GLU A 49 -9.29 -14.09 18.13
C GLU A 49 -8.08 -13.17 18.37
N LYS A 50 -7.22 -13.58 19.31
CA LYS A 50 -6.02 -12.84 19.67
C LYS A 50 -5.11 -12.80 18.44
N ALA A 51 -4.84 -11.60 17.92
CA ALA A 51 -3.98 -11.44 16.75
C ALA A 51 -2.54 -11.84 17.09
N THR A 52 -1.98 -12.85 16.41
CA THR A 52 -0.56 -13.26 16.50
C THR A 52 0.33 -12.34 15.66
N GLY A 53 0.06 -11.03 15.68
CA GLY A 53 0.84 -10.01 14.97
C GLY A 53 1.81 -9.30 15.92
N PRO A 54 2.96 -8.80 15.43
CA PRO A 54 3.93 -8.05 16.25
C PRO A 54 3.30 -6.83 16.93
N ASP A 55 2.27 -6.27 16.30
CA ASP A 55 1.54 -5.10 16.77
C ASP A 55 0.51 -5.40 17.88
N ASN A 56 0.19 -6.68 18.14
CA ASN A 56 -0.75 -7.13 19.17
C ASN A 56 -2.10 -6.37 19.23
N ILE A 57 -2.52 -5.72 18.14
CA ILE A 57 -3.76 -4.91 18.14
C ILE A 57 -4.95 -5.86 18.34
N PRO A 58 -5.73 -5.69 19.41
CA PRO A 58 -6.89 -6.53 19.63
C PRO A 58 -8.00 -6.15 18.64
N ALA A 59 -8.63 -7.15 18.03
CA ALA A 59 -9.82 -6.97 17.20
C ALA A 59 -10.94 -6.20 17.92
N GLU A 60 -10.97 -6.29 19.25
CA GLU A 60 -11.90 -5.56 20.11
C GLU A 60 -11.70 -4.04 20.07
N ALA A 61 -10.46 -3.55 19.89
CA ALA A 61 -10.19 -2.13 19.76
C ALA A 61 -10.75 -1.56 18.44
N LEU A 62 -10.68 -2.33 17.35
CA LEU A 62 -11.26 -1.94 16.06
C LEU A 62 -12.80 -1.91 16.13
N LYS A 63 -13.40 -2.73 17.01
CA LYS A 63 -14.85 -2.81 17.21
C LYS A 63 -15.40 -1.81 18.22
N SER A 64 -14.57 -1.28 19.12
CA SER A 64 -15.04 -0.35 20.16
C SER A 64 -15.39 1.03 19.60
N ASP A 65 -14.73 1.44 18.51
CA ASP A 65 -15.00 2.70 17.83
C ASP A 65 -15.09 2.51 16.31
N ILE A 66 -16.20 1.91 15.88
CA ILE A 66 -16.44 1.53 14.47
C ILE A 66 -16.40 2.76 13.57
N GLU A 67 -17.00 3.88 13.97
CA GLU A 67 -17.11 5.07 13.14
C GLU A 67 -15.74 5.71 12.90
N VAL A 68 -14.94 5.90 13.95
CA VAL A 68 -13.59 6.46 13.83
C VAL A 68 -12.68 5.50 13.05
N THR A 69 -12.78 4.19 13.31
CA THR A 69 -11.98 3.17 12.59
C THR A 69 -12.33 3.11 11.11
N THR A 70 -13.62 3.19 10.77
CA THR A 70 -14.08 3.24 9.38
C THR A 70 -13.55 4.46 8.66
N ASN A 71 -13.67 5.65 9.26
CA ASN A 71 -13.20 6.88 8.63
C ASN A 71 -11.68 6.87 8.39
N MET A 72 -10.91 6.34 9.35
CA MET A 72 -9.46 6.18 9.19
C MET A 72 -9.12 5.18 8.08
N LEU A 73 -9.73 3.99 8.08
CA LEU A 73 -9.47 2.98 7.05
C LEU A 73 -9.90 3.43 5.66
N HIS A 74 -11.04 4.14 5.55
CA HIS A 74 -11.50 4.69 4.27
C HIS A 74 -10.50 5.71 3.70
N LEU A 75 -10.00 6.63 4.54
CA LEU A 75 -8.97 7.59 4.14
C LEU A 75 -7.66 6.89 3.71
N LEU A 76 -7.25 5.85 4.44
CA LEU A 76 -6.07 5.05 4.13
C LEU A 76 -6.18 4.35 2.77
N PHE A 77 -7.28 3.63 2.55
CA PHE A 77 -7.48 2.93 1.29
C PHE A 77 -7.58 3.88 0.12
N LYS A 78 -8.22 5.04 0.29
CA LYS A 78 -8.26 6.10 -0.72
C LYS A 78 -6.86 6.65 -1.04
N LYS A 79 -6.04 6.91 -0.03
CA LYS A 79 -4.66 7.40 -0.23
C LYS A 79 -3.79 6.37 -0.95
N ILE A 80 -3.85 5.09 -0.55
CA ILE A 80 -3.14 4.00 -1.21
C ILE A 80 -3.62 3.82 -2.66
N TRP A 81 -4.92 3.97 -2.90
CA TRP A 81 -5.52 3.93 -4.23
C TRP A 81 -5.01 5.05 -5.14
N GLU A 82 -4.98 6.28 -4.62
CA GLU A 82 -4.48 7.48 -5.33
C GLU A 82 -2.97 7.40 -5.60
N ASP A 83 -2.18 6.95 -4.61
CA ASP A 83 -0.72 6.81 -4.74
C ASP A 83 -0.33 5.62 -5.64
N GLY A 84 -1.09 4.52 -5.62
CA GLY A 84 -0.86 3.33 -6.47
C GLY A 84 -1.30 3.49 -7.93
N THR A 85 -2.18 4.45 -8.22
CA THR A 85 -2.70 4.75 -9.57
C THR A 85 -2.17 6.10 -10.11
N GLY A 86 -1.17 6.68 -9.44
CA GLY A 86 -0.46 7.89 -9.88
C GLY A 86 0.30 7.63 -11.18
N ALA A 87 -0.29 8.06 -12.28
CA ALA A 87 0.26 8.04 -13.63
C ALA A 87 1.61 8.80 -13.74
N ASN A 88 2.75 8.17 -13.45
CA ASN A 88 4.12 8.52 -13.92
C ASN A 88 5.25 7.88 -13.06
N GLY A 89 5.37 6.55 -13.09
CA GLY A 89 6.46 5.83 -12.39
C GLY A 89 7.59 5.27 -13.25
N LEU A 90 7.54 5.37 -14.60
CA LEU A 90 8.61 4.84 -15.45
C LEU A 90 9.02 5.74 -16.62
N GLU A 91 8.78 7.05 -16.55
CA GLU A 91 9.48 7.97 -17.45
C GLU A 91 9.88 9.24 -16.71
N ARG A 92 11.20 9.37 -16.49
CA ARG A 92 12.06 10.53 -16.76
C ARG A 92 13.14 10.73 -15.69
N ARG A 93 14.34 10.21 -15.98
CA ARG A 93 15.65 10.92 -15.85
C ARG A 93 16.61 10.35 -16.90
N THR A 94 16.54 10.85 -18.14
CA THR A 94 17.41 11.84 -18.80
C THR A 94 18.76 11.31 -19.32
N PRO A 95 19.17 11.73 -20.54
CA PRO A 95 20.29 11.17 -21.29
C PRO A 95 21.63 11.68 -20.75
N HIS A 96 22.61 10.79 -20.57
CA HIS A 96 23.99 11.20 -20.37
C HIS A 96 24.88 10.71 -21.51
N GLN A 97 25.70 11.65 -21.96
CA GLN A 97 26.44 11.66 -23.22
C GLN A 97 27.66 10.73 -23.19
N ASP A 98 28.00 10.30 -24.40
CA ASP A 98 29.28 9.79 -24.90
C ASP A 98 30.50 9.97 -23.96
N SER A 99 31.06 8.84 -23.54
CA SER A 99 32.47 8.75 -23.16
C SER A 99 33.17 7.90 -24.21
N LYS A 100 33.74 8.60 -25.17
CA LYS A 100 34.65 8.14 -26.22
C LYS A 100 35.85 7.41 -25.60
N GLU A 101 35.70 6.12 -25.29
CA GLU A 101 36.86 5.27 -24.96
C GLU A 101 37.52 4.80 -26.26
N ARG A 102 38.62 5.46 -26.54
CA ARG A 102 39.57 5.19 -27.62
C ARG A 102 40.18 3.80 -27.43
N ARG A 103 40.18 2.97 -28.48
CA ARG A 103 41.30 2.05 -28.75
C ARG A 103 41.62 2.06 -30.25
N PRO A 104 42.84 2.45 -30.65
CA PRO A 104 43.27 2.38 -32.04
C PRO A 104 43.64 0.93 -32.41
N GLU A 105 43.21 0.50 -33.60
CA GLU A 105 43.74 -0.67 -34.26
C GLU A 105 45.23 -0.47 -34.57
N GLN A 106 46.04 -1.48 -34.24
CA GLN A 106 47.42 -1.61 -34.71
C GLN A 106 47.69 -3.08 -35.08
N MET A 107 48.17 -3.23 -36.32
CA MET A 107 48.67 -4.40 -37.05
C MET A 107 47.66 -5.28 -37.80
#